data_AF-A0A7V2TAP0-F1
#
_entry.id   AF-A0A7V2TAP0-F1
#
_cell.length_a   1.000
_cell.length_b   1.000
_cell.length_c   1.000
_cell.angle_alpha   90.00
_cell.angle_beta   90.00
_cell.angle_gamma   90.00
#
_symmetry.space_group_name_H-M   'P 1'
#
loop_
_entity.id
_entity.type
_entity.pdbx_description
1 polymer ?
#
loop_
_entity_poly.entity_id
_entity_poly.type
_entity_poly.pdbx_seq_one_letter_code
_entity_poly.pdbx_strand_id
1 'polypeptide(L)'
;VDFLTIGQYLQPTARHHRVERFVPPEEFEAYARMARAKGFLMVSASPLTRSSYHAGEDFARLRAAREARPAAVRAGEAAGS
;
A
#
# COMPACT_ATOMS: atom_id res chain seq x y z
N VAL A 1 -4.88 -8.55 -4.64
CA VAL A 1 -4.30 -7.18 -4.65
C VAL A 1 -3.19 -7.19 -3.64
N ASP A 2 -1.97 -6.88 -4.05
CA ASP A 2 -0.79 -7.29 -3.27
C ASP A 2 0.07 -6.10 -2.81
N PHE A 3 -0.14 -4.93 -3.39
CA PHE A 3 0.49 -3.68 -2.99
C PHE A 3 -0.59 -2.67 -2.61
N LEU A 4 -0.47 -2.09 -1.41
CA LEU A 4 -1.33 -1.03 -0.91
C LEU A 4 -0.55 0.27 -0.74
N THR A 5 -1.13 1.38 -1.22
CA THR A 5 -0.61 2.73 -0.98
C THR A 5 -1.61 3.53 -0.15
N ILE A 6 -1.13 4.23 0.87
CA ILE A 6 -1.95 5.05 1.79
C ILE A 6 -1.30 6.43 1.89
N GLY A 7 -2.02 7.45 1.40
CA GLY A 7 -1.56 8.84 1.36
C GLY A 7 -2.53 9.80 2.03
N GLN A 8 -2.06 10.95 2.50
CA GLN A 8 -2.93 12.03 2.95
C GLN A 8 -3.69 12.60 1.74
N TYR A 9 -5.00 12.70 1.87
CA TYR A 9 -5.80 13.49 0.95
C TYR A 9 -5.44 14.97 1.08
N LEU A 10 -5.01 15.57 -0.02
CA LEU A 10 -4.80 17.01 -0.13
C LEU A 10 -5.83 17.54 -1.13
N GLN A 11 -6.68 18.44 -0.66
CA GLN A 11 -7.70 19.07 -1.47
C GLN A 11 -7.04 19.85 -2.62
N PRO A 12 -7.26 19.50 -3.91
CA PRO A 12 -6.60 20.18 -5.01
C PRO A 12 -7.07 21.62 -5.18
N THR A 13 -8.38 21.86 -5.02
CA THR A 13 -9.01 23.18 -5.08
C THR A 13 -10.20 23.25 -4.14
N ALA A 14 -10.65 24.45 -3.79
CA ALA A 14 -11.79 24.67 -2.88
C ALA A 14 -13.13 24.03 -3.32
N ARG A 15 -13.25 23.60 -4.58
CA ARG A 15 -14.43 22.92 -5.12
C ARG A 15 -14.45 21.41 -4.84
N HIS A 16 -13.32 20.83 -4.43
CA HIS A 16 -13.23 19.41 -4.08
C HIS A 16 -13.65 19.19 -2.62
N HIS A 17 -13.85 17.92 -2.23
CA HIS A 17 -14.13 17.56 -0.85
C HIS A 17 -13.12 18.23 0.10
N ARG A 18 -13.64 18.75 1.22
CA ARG A 18 -12.80 19.40 2.22
C ARG A 18 -11.96 18.35 2.94
N VAL A 19 -10.75 18.74 3.34
CA VAL A 19 -9.96 17.93 4.25
C VAL A 19 -10.67 17.92 5.61
N GLU A 20 -11.12 16.76 6.05
CA GLU A 20 -11.74 16.62 7.38
C GLU A 20 -10.69 16.52 8.48
N ARG A 21 -9.56 15.87 8.20
CA ARG A 21 -8.46 15.68 9.15
C ARG A 21 -7.12 15.55 8.43
N PHE A 22 -6.10 16.18 9.02
CA PHE A 22 -4.70 15.86 8.72
C PHE A 22 -4.24 14.74 9.64
N VAL A 23 -3.92 13.60 9.05
CA VAL A 23 -3.50 12.41 9.78
C VAL A 23 -2.07 12.60 10.29
N PRO A 24 -1.80 12.39 11.59
CA PRO A 24 -0.45 12.39 12.14
C PRO A 24 0.46 11.36 11.46
N PRO A 25 1.74 11.68 11.19
CA PRO A 25 2.68 10.77 10.54
C PRO A 25 2.75 9.37 11.19
N GLU A 26 2.67 9.30 12.52
CA GLU A 26 2.74 8.05 13.30
C GLU A 26 1.57 7.08 13.05
N GLU A 27 0.39 7.59 12.65
CA GLU A 27 -0.74 6.73 12.31
C GLU A 27 -0.52 5.97 11.01
N PHE A 28 0.26 6.52 10.07
CA PHE A 28 0.57 5.82 8.81
C PHE A 28 1.37 4.54 9.05
N GLU A 29 2.25 4.53 10.05
CA GLU A 29 2.96 3.32 10.47
C GLU A 29 2.02 2.27 11.06
N ALA A 30 0.99 2.70 11.80
CA ALA A 30 -0.05 1.79 12.28
C ALA A 30 -0.83 1.18 11.10
N TYR A 31 -1.22 1.99 10.11
CA TYR A 31 -1.86 1.49 8.89
C TYR A 31 -0.99 0.49 8.13
N ALA A 32 0.31 0.77 8.01
CA ALA A 32 1.25 -0.13 7.36
C ALA A 32 1.37 -1.47 8.08
N ARG A 33 1.46 -1.47 9.43
CA ARG A 33 1.47 -2.71 10.23
C ARG A 33 0.18 -3.51 10.04
N MET A 34 -0.97 -2.86 10.09
CA MET A 34 -2.27 -3.54 9.90
C MET A 34 -2.40 -4.14 8.50
N ALA A 35 -1.98 -3.43 7.45
CA ALA A 35 -2.00 -3.94 6.09
C ALA A 35 -1.05 -5.14 5.90
N ARG A 36 0.17 -5.07 6.44
CA ARG A 36 1.09 -6.23 6.43
C ARG A 36 0.50 -7.44 7.16
N ALA A 37 -0.13 -7.23 8.31
CA ALA A 37 -0.83 -8.29 9.04
C ALA A 37 -2.01 -8.89 8.26
N LYS A 38 -2.62 -8.12 7.35
CA LYS A 38 -3.67 -8.59 6.42
C LYS A 38 -3.11 -9.29 5.17
N GLY A 39 -1.79 -9.43 5.04
CA GLY A 39 -1.16 -10.20 3.96
C GLY A 39 -0.79 -9.41 2.71
N PHE A 40 -0.88 -8.06 2.72
CA PHE A 40 -0.32 -7.27 1.62
C PHE A 40 1.21 -7.47 1.55
N LEU A 41 1.71 -7.80 0.35
CA LEU A 41 3.13 -8.08 0.11
C LEU A 41 3.98 -6.81 0.15
N MET A 42 3.38 -5.69 -0.24
CA MET A 42 3.99 -4.37 -0.12
C MET A 42 2.98 -3.38 0.44
N VAL A 43 3.49 -2.43 1.23
CA VAL A 43 2.70 -1.31 1.74
C VAL A 43 3.58 -0.06 1.74
N SER A 44 3.08 1.01 1.15
CA SER A 44 3.64 2.36 1.28
C SER A 44 2.61 3.24 1.97
N ALA A 45 2.94 3.76 3.15
CA ALA A 45 2.02 4.58 3.93
C ALA A 45 2.78 5.79 4.48
N SER A 46 2.44 6.96 4.00
CA SER A 46 2.97 8.23 4.49
C SER A 46 2.06 9.37 4.03
N PRO A 47 2.10 10.56 4.64
CA PRO A 47 1.30 11.69 4.17
C PRO A 47 1.49 12.00 2.67
N LEU A 48 2.71 11.84 2.16
CA LEU A 48 3.07 12.19 0.78
C LEU A 48 3.02 11.02 -0.21
N THR A 49 2.66 9.81 0.24
CA THR A 49 2.56 8.65 -0.66
C THR A 49 1.57 8.95 -1.79
N ARG A 50 1.97 8.63 -3.02
CA ARG A 50 1.15 8.68 -4.23
C ARG A 50 1.37 7.40 -5.02
N SER A 51 0.31 6.87 -5.61
CA SER A 51 0.34 5.56 -6.30
C SER A 51 1.28 5.51 -7.51
N SER A 52 1.55 6.65 -8.16
CA SER A 52 2.44 6.73 -9.33
C SER A 52 3.88 7.06 -8.98
N TYR A 53 4.15 7.53 -7.76
CA TYR A 53 5.50 7.95 -7.38
C TYR A 53 6.37 6.71 -7.18
N HIS A 54 7.47 6.60 -7.94
CA HIS A 54 8.36 5.44 -8.00
C HIS A 54 7.70 4.11 -8.43
N ALA A 55 6.58 4.16 -9.16
CA ALA A 55 5.83 2.97 -9.55
C ALA A 55 6.66 1.88 -10.29
N GLY A 56 7.67 2.28 -11.08
CA GLY A 56 8.56 1.33 -11.75
C GLY A 56 9.43 0.54 -10.77
N GLU A 57 10.03 1.21 -9.79
CA GLU A 57 10.82 0.57 -8.74
C GLU A 57 9.92 -0.27 -7.82
N ASP A 58 8.76 0.26 -7.45
CA ASP A 58 7.79 -0.46 -6.62
C ASP A 58 7.28 -1.72 -7.31
N PHE A 59 7.09 -1.69 -8.63
CA PHE A 59 6.71 -2.88 -9.40
C PHE A 59 7.81 -3.94 -9.40
N ALA A 60 9.08 -3.53 -9.55
CA ALA A 60 10.22 -4.44 -9.47
C ALA A 60 10.33 -5.08 -8.08
N ARG A 61 10.15 -4.29 -7.01
CA ARG A 61 10.10 -4.78 -5.63
C ARG A 61 8.93 -5.74 -5.40
N LEU A 62 7.76 -5.47 -5.96
CA LEU A 62 6.58 -6.33 -5.81
C LEU A 62 6.79 -7.67 -6.49
N ARG A 63 7.39 -7.67 -7.69
CA ARG A 63 7.78 -8.89 -8.40
C ARG A 63 8.73 -9.73 -7.54
N ALA A 64 9.80 -9.12 -7.02
CA ALA A 64 10.74 -9.81 -6.14
C ALA A 64 10.08 -10.34 -4.86
N ALA A 65 9.20 -9.57 -4.21
CA ALA A 65 8.46 -10.01 -3.02
C ALA A 65 7.54 -11.20 -3.30
N ARG A 66 6.85 -11.19 -4.45
CA ARG A 66 6.07 -12.34 -4.92
C ARG A 66 6.95 -13.55 -5.12
N GLU A 67 8.10 -13.39 -5.78
CA GLU A 67 9.09 -14.44 -6.08
C GLU A 67 9.84 -14.97 -4.85
N ALA A 68 9.80 -14.26 -3.71
CA ALA A 68 10.34 -14.74 -2.43
C ALA A 68 9.33 -15.54 -1.59
N ARG A 69 8.01 -15.44 -1.85
CA ARG A 69 7.01 -16.21 -1.06
C ARG A 69 7.20 -17.72 -1.23
N PRO A 70 7.02 -18.55 -0.19
CA PRO A 70 7.10 -20.01 -0.35
C PRO A 70 6.11 -20.52 -1.41
N ALA A 71 6.56 -21.46 -2.25
CA ALA A 71 5.75 -22.02 -3.34
C ALA A 71 4.43 -22.64 -2.86
N ALA A 72 4.43 -23.26 -1.68
CA ALA A 72 3.23 -23.81 -1.04
C ALA A 72 2.16 -22.75 -0.75
N VAL A 73 2.56 -21.53 -0.37
CA VAL A 73 1.63 -20.41 -0.11
C VAL A 73 1.05 -19.89 -1.42
N ARG A 74 1.86 -19.82 -2.49
CA ARG A 74 1.38 -19.39 -3.82
C ARG A 74 0.39 -20.38 -4.43
N ALA A 75 0.66 -21.68 -4.28
CA ALA A 75 -0.20 -22.74 -4.81
C ALA A 75 -1.57 -22.79 -4.10
N GLY A 76 -1.61 -22.52 -2.79
CA GLY A 76 -2.85 -22.45 -2.02
C GLY A 76 -3.76 -21.28 -2.41
N GLU A 77 -3.19 -20.13 -2.80
CA GLU A 77 -3.97 -18.98 -3.27
C GLU A 77 -4.50 -19.17 -4.71
N ALA A 78 -3.72 -19.82 -5.59
CA ALA A 78 -4.15 -20.10 -6.96
C ALA A 78 -5.26 -21.16 -7.06
N ALA A 79 -5.36 -22.06 -6.08
CA ALA A 79 -6.38 -23.10 -6.02
C ALA A 79 -7.71 -22.64 -5.38
N GLY A 80 -7.72 -21.48 -4.71
CA GLY A 80 -8.88 -20.94 -3.98
C GLY A 80 -9.55 -19.73 -4.64
N SER A 81 -9.16 -19.36 -5.86
CA SER A 81 -9.69 -18.23 -6.64
C SER A 81 -10.44 -18.67 -7.88
#